data_AF-A0A091NFM8-F1
#
_entry.id   AF-A0A091NFM8-F1
#
_cell.length_a   1.000
_cell.length_b   1.000
_cell.length_c   1.000
_cell.angle_alpha   90.00
_cell.angle_beta   90.00
_cell.angle_gamma   90.00
#
_symmetry.space_group_name_H-M   'P 1'
#
loop_
_entity.id
_entity.type
_entity.pdbx_description
1 polymer ?
#
loop_
_entity_poly.entity_id
_entity_poly.type
_entity_poly.pdbx_seq_one_letter_code
_entity_poly.pdbx_strand_id
1 'polypeptide(L)'
;LSICFRTVEPLEYYRRFLKENCRPDGRELGEFRATTVNIGKFCCSITTADGSALVKLGNTTVVCGVKAELAAPAVDSADKGYIVPNVELPSLCSTRFRAGPPGEEAQAASQFIADVIENSQIIAKEDLCIANGKLAWVLYCDIICLDYDGNILDASAFALLAALKNVQLPSVTINEETGLSEVNLKQKNPLIIRKYPVATSFAIFDDTLLIVDPTAEEEELATGTVTVVTDDEGRLCSVHKPGGSPLTGAKLQDCITRAITRHKEVKKLIDKVIKSIKPK
;
A
#
# COMPACT_ATOMS: atom_id res chain seq x y z
N LEU A 1 29.76 9.99 21.53
CA LEU A 1 29.43 11.40 21.22
C LEU A 1 28.33 11.53 20.16
N SER A 2 28.36 10.75 19.07
CA SER A 2 27.32 10.82 18.02
C SER A 2 25.89 10.51 18.48
N ILE A 3 25.70 9.49 19.33
CA ILE A 3 24.36 9.08 19.80
C ILE A 3 23.72 10.13 20.72
N CYS A 4 24.52 10.77 21.58
CA CYS A 4 24.04 11.81 22.48
C CYS A 4 23.58 13.06 21.70
N PHE A 5 24.27 13.39 20.60
CA PHE A 5 23.90 14.51 19.73
C PHE A 5 22.59 14.25 18.96
N ARG A 6 22.35 13.00 18.54
CA ARG A 6 21.08 12.58 17.91
C ARG A 6 19.87 12.81 18.83
N THR A 7 20.03 12.65 20.14
CA THR A 7 18.94 12.82 21.11
C THR A 7 18.72 14.28 21.50
N VAL A 8 19.78 15.09 21.55
CA VAL A 8 19.72 16.49 22.02
C VAL A 8 19.35 17.46 20.90
N GLU A 9 19.86 17.25 19.69
CA GLU A 9 19.56 18.09 18.52
C GLU A 9 19.49 17.25 17.23
N PRO A 10 18.39 16.52 17.01
CA PRO A 10 18.25 15.61 15.88
C PRO A 10 18.32 16.35 14.54
N LEU A 11 17.77 17.57 14.45
CA LEU A 11 17.75 18.35 13.22
C LEU A 11 19.15 18.69 12.70
N GLU A 12 20.04 19.20 13.56
CA GLU A 12 21.42 19.50 13.15
C GLU A 12 22.21 18.25 12.82
N TYR A 13 22.00 17.18 13.59
CA TYR A 13 22.64 15.89 13.34
C TYR A 13 22.31 15.41 11.92
N TYR A 14 21.02 15.29 11.58
CA TYR A 14 20.58 14.87 10.25
C TYR A 14 21.06 15.83 9.16
N ARG A 15 21.00 17.15 9.38
CA ARG A 15 21.52 18.15 8.42
C ARG A 15 23.00 17.96 8.08
N ARG A 16 23.84 17.57 9.04
CA ARG A 16 25.27 17.32 8.78
C ARG A 16 25.46 16.12 7.85
N PHE A 17 24.77 15.02 8.09
CA PHE A 17 24.81 13.84 7.22
C PHE A 17 24.24 14.14 5.83
N LEU A 18 23.12 14.87 5.78
CA LEU A 18 22.46 15.24 4.54
C LEU A 18 23.31 16.19 3.68
N LYS A 19 24.11 17.09 4.28
CA LYS A 19 25.10 17.90 3.56
C LYS A 19 26.21 17.07 2.91
N GLU A 20 26.55 15.94 3.52
CA GLU A 20 27.52 14.98 2.98
C GLU A 20 26.89 13.96 2.01
N ASN A 21 25.60 14.10 1.69
CA ASN A 21 24.80 13.16 0.88
C ASN A 21 24.74 11.73 1.45
N CYS A 22 25.02 11.57 2.74
CA CYS A 22 24.97 10.29 3.44
C CYS A 22 23.78 10.30 4.40
N ARG A 23 23.11 9.16 4.58
CA ARG A 23 22.15 8.99 5.68
C ARG A 23 22.87 8.45 6.92
N PRO A 24 22.34 8.67 8.13
CA PRO A 24 22.91 8.07 9.35
C PRO A 24 22.88 6.53 9.34
N ASP A 25 22.07 5.94 8.46
CA ASP A 25 21.98 4.50 8.19
C ASP A 25 23.07 4.00 7.20
N GLY A 26 23.90 4.89 6.67
CA GLY A 26 24.93 4.58 5.66
C GLY A 26 24.41 4.48 4.22
N ARG A 27 23.11 4.65 4.01
CA ARG A 27 22.45 4.64 2.70
C ARG A 27 22.59 5.95 1.93
N GLU A 28 22.51 5.87 0.60
CA GLU A 28 22.39 7.05 -0.25
C GLU A 28 20.98 7.66 -0.22
N LEU A 29 20.84 8.91 -0.68
CA LEU A 29 19.56 9.64 -0.71
C LEU A 29 18.46 8.93 -1.53
N GLY A 30 18.85 8.14 -2.53
CA GLY A 30 17.95 7.42 -3.43
C GLY A 30 17.75 5.94 -3.09
N GLU A 31 18.35 5.45 -2.01
CA GLU A 31 18.41 4.02 -1.73
C GLU A 31 17.24 3.53 -0.87
N PHE A 32 16.46 2.61 -1.44
CA PHE A 32 15.35 1.96 -0.76
C PHE A 32 15.82 0.91 0.24
N ARG A 33 15.07 0.73 1.32
CA ARG A 33 15.29 -0.39 2.25
C ARG A 33 15.08 -1.74 1.57
N ALA A 34 15.69 -2.77 2.14
CA ALA A 34 15.45 -4.14 1.74
C ALA A 34 13.95 -4.46 1.89
N THR A 35 13.31 -4.80 0.78
CA THR A 35 11.88 -5.14 0.72
C THR A 35 11.71 -6.63 0.63
N THR A 36 11.06 -7.21 1.62
CA THR A 36 10.70 -8.62 1.66
C THR A 36 9.19 -8.75 1.60
N VAL A 37 8.72 -9.68 0.78
CA VAL A 37 7.30 -9.93 0.55
C VAL A 37 7.04 -11.40 0.72
N ASN A 38 6.13 -11.71 1.63
CA ASN A 38 5.62 -13.05 1.83
C ASN A 38 4.14 -13.04 1.44
N ILE A 39 3.85 -13.59 0.26
CA ILE A 39 2.47 -13.79 -0.20
C ILE A 39 2.07 -15.24 0.13
N GLY A 40 0.83 -15.47 0.55
CA GLY A 40 0.25 -16.82 0.53
C GLY A 40 -0.55 -17.23 1.76
N LYS A 41 -1.35 -18.29 1.57
CA LYS A 41 -2.22 -18.95 2.57
C LYS A 41 -1.51 -19.40 3.86
N PHE A 42 -0.19 -19.50 3.85
CA PHE A 42 0.62 -20.02 4.94
C PHE A 42 1.33 -18.93 5.78
N CYS A 43 1.38 -17.67 5.33
CA CYS A 43 2.12 -16.63 6.05
C CYS A 43 1.29 -15.94 7.14
N CYS A 44 -0.05 -15.99 7.02
CA CYS A 44 -0.95 -15.63 8.09
C CYS A 44 -1.80 -16.86 8.37
N SER A 45 -1.86 -17.30 9.61
CA SER A 45 -2.74 -18.37 10.10
C SER A 45 -4.23 -17.97 10.04
N ILE A 46 -4.64 -17.27 8.98
CA ILE A 46 -5.99 -16.80 8.72
C ILE A 46 -6.52 -17.70 7.60
N THR A 47 -6.96 -18.90 7.98
CA THR A 47 -7.67 -19.83 7.09
C THR A 47 -8.97 -19.23 6.53
N THR A 48 -9.43 -18.12 7.11
CA THR A 48 -10.67 -17.43 6.81
C THR A 48 -10.54 -16.36 5.71
N ALA A 49 -9.33 -15.91 5.35
CA ALA A 49 -9.14 -14.84 4.37
C ALA A 49 -8.91 -15.40 2.96
N ASP A 50 -9.55 -14.79 1.95
CA ASP A 50 -9.45 -15.22 0.54
C ASP A 50 -8.12 -14.81 -0.11
N GLY A 51 -7.46 -13.79 0.44
CA GLY A 51 -6.11 -13.38 0.07
C GLY A 51 -5.39 -12.72 1.25
N SER A 52 -4.08 -12.94 1.35
CA SER A 52 -3.23 -12.27 2.33
C SER A 52 -1.82 -12.04 1.79
N ALA A 53 -1.18 -10.98 2.30
CA ALA A 53 0.22 -10.68 2.07
C ALA A 53 0.84 -10.01 3.30
N LEU A 54 2.08 -10.37 3.60
CA LEU A 54 2.94 -9.72 4.58
C LEU A 54 4.08 -9.05 3.84
N VAL A 55 4.24 -7.75 4.04
CA VAL A 55 5.30 -6.95 3.43
C VAL A 55 6.13 -6.34 4.55
N LYS A 56 7.45 -6.45 4.41
CA LYS A 56 8.40 -5.83 5.32
C LYS A 56 9.39 -4.98 4.54
N LEU A 57 9.38 -3.68 4.79
CA LEU A 57 10.32 -2.68 4.27
C LEU A 57 11.26 -2.26 5.40
N GLY A 58 12.48 -2.82 5.40
CA GLY A 58 13.39 -2.65 6.54
C GLY A 58 12.76 -3.17 7.83
N ASN A 59 12.46 -2.27 8.78
CA ASN A 59 11.77 -2.62 10.02
C ASN A 59 10.25 -2.46 9.92
N THR A 60 9.75 -1.65 8.99
CA THR A 60 8.31 -1.45 8.83
C THR A 60 7.65 -2.70 8.30
N THR A 61 6.69 -3.23 9.04
CA THR A 61 6.04 -4.51 8.73
C THR A 61 4.54 -4.28 8.65
N VAL A 62 3.94 -4.61 7.50
CA VAL A 62 2.52 -4.43 7.21
C VAL A 62 1.92 -5.74 6.71
N VAL A 63 0.75 -6.09 7.25
CA VAL A 63 -0.06 -7.22 6.82
C VAL A 63 -1.30 -6.69 6.11
N CYS A 64 -1.61 -7.22 4.94
CA CYS A 64 -2.89 -7.01 4.29
C CYS A 64 -3.66 -8.33 4.21
N GLY A 65 -4.89 -8.31 4.71
CA GLY A 65 -5.89 -9.37 4.56
C GLY A 65 -7.03 -8.90 3.68
N VAL A 66 -7.45 -9.72 2.72
CA VAL A 66 -8.59 -9.46 1.87
C VAL A 66 -9.68 -10.49 2.16
N LYS A 67 -10.86 -9.99 2.54
CA LYS A 67 -12.06 -10.79 2.77
C LYS A 67 -13.11 -10.40 1.74
N ALA A 68 -13.68 -11.40 1.07
CA ALA A 68 -14.74 -11.18 0.11
C ALA A 68 -16.11 -11.51 0.71
N GLU A 69 -17.07 -10.59 0.58
CA GLU A 69 -18.45 -10.80 0.99
C GLU A 69 -19.41 -10.50 -0.17
N LEU A 70 -20.57 -11.15 -0.15
CA LEU A 70 -21.62 -10.93 -1.13
C LEU A 70 -22.61 -9.90 -0.57
N ALA A 71 -22.82 -8.81 -1.28
CA ALA A 71 -23.81 -7.80 -0.92
C ALA A 71 -24.61 -7.34 -2.15
N ALA A 72 -25.76 -6.73 -1.91
CA ALA A 72 -26.48 -6.04 -2.95
C ALA A 72 -25.72 -4.77 -3.35
N PRO A 73 -25.48 -4.50 -4.65
CA PRO A 73 -24.85 -3.27 -5.09
C PRO A 73 -25.78 -2.07 -4.81
N ALA A 74 -25.22 -0.87 -4.72
CA ALA A 74 -26.04 0.32 -4.52
C ALA A 74 -26.90 0.63 -5.76
N VAL A 75 -28.01 1.32 -5.50
CA VAL A 75 -29.06 1.58 -6.50
C VAL A 75 -28.57 2.49 -7.64
N ASP A 76 -27.57 3.33 -7.36
CA ASP A 76 -26.94 4.24 -8.32
C ASP A 76 -25.96 3.53 -9.27
N SER A 77 -25.34 2.43 -8.85
CA SER A 77 -24.44 1.62 -9.69
C SER A 77 -24.64 0.12 -9.48
N ALA A 78 -25.73 -0.39 -10.04
CA ALA A 78 -26.15 -1.79 -9.95
C ALA A 78 -25.16 -2.79 -10.61
N ASP A 79 -24.28 -2.29 -11.47
CA ASP A 79 -23.29 -3.01 -12.29
C ASP A 79 -21.89 -3.07 -11.66
N LYS A 80 -21.69 -2.47 -10.47
CA LYS A 80 -20.36 -2.30 -9.87
C LYS A 80 -20.26 -2.98 -8.50
N GLY A 81 -19.17 -3.72 -8.30
CA GLY A 81 -18.74 -4.18 -6.98
C GLY A 81 -17.99 -3.11 -6.18
N TYR A 82 -17.71 -3.43 -4.91
CA TYR A 82 -17.08 -2.51 -3.96
C TYR A 82 -15.74 -3.03 -3.48
N ILE A 83 -14.81 -2.11 -3.27
CA ILE A 83 -13.54 -2.37 -2.62
C ILE A 83 -13.42 -1.34 -1.50
N VAL A 84 -13.29 -1.81 -0.27
CA VAL A 84 -13.20 -0.97 0.91
C VAL A 84 -11.85 -1.24 1.57
N PRO A 85 -10.84 -0.39 1.31
CA PRO A 85 -9.58 -0.46 2.03
C PRO A 85 -9.73 0.19 3.41
N ASN A 86 -9.15 -0.45 4.41
CA ASN A 86 -9.07 0.06 5.76
C ASN A 86 -7.64 -0.11 6.27
N VAL A 87 -7.02 0.98 6.70
CA VAL A 87 -5.66 0.97 7.28
C VAL A 87 -5.77 1.19 8.78
N GLU A 88 -5.30 0.22 9.55
CA GLU A 88 -5.26 0.28 11.00
C GLU A 88 -3.81 0.35 11.50
N LEU A 89 -3.58 1.32 12.39
CA LEU A 89 -2.32 1.54 13.08
C LEU A 89 -2.53 1.25 14.57
N PRO A 90 -2.47 -0.03 15.00
CA PRO A 90 -2.63 -0.37 16.41
C PRO A 90 -1.51 0.21 17.26
N SER A 91 -1.74 0.31 18.57
CA SER A 91 -0.71 0.73 19.55
C SER A 91 0.50 -0.19 19.62
N LEU A 92 0.48 -1.32 18.91
CA LEU A 92 1.61 -2.23 18.76
C LEU A 92 2.70 -1.64 17.84
N CYS A 93 2.34 -0.85 16.83
CA CYS A 93 3.33 -0.40 15.83
C CYS A 93 4.29 0.64 16.39
N SER A 94 3.79 1.52 17.24
CA SER A 94 4.59 2.51 17.95
C SER A 94 3.86 2.99 19.19
N THR A 95 4.64 3.46 20.18
CA THR A 95 4.09 4.10 21.39
C THR A 95 3.37 5.43 21.10
N ARG A 96 3.48 5.94 19.86
CA ARG A 96 2.78 7.16 19.41
C ARG A 96 1.31 6.89 19.14
N PHE A 97 0.97 5.66 18.75
CA PHE A 97 -0.40 5.27 18.46
C PHE A 97 -1.12 4.88 19.75
N ARG A 98 -2.26 5.53 20.00
CA ARG A 98 -3.12 5.21 21.15
C ARG A 98 -4.13 4.15 20.74
N ALA A 99 -4.42 3.24 21.66
CA ALA A 99 -5.55 2.33 21.51
C ALA A 99 -6.86 3.14 21.54
N GLY A 100 -7.71 2.95 20.54
CA GLY A 100 -8.93 3.74 20.39
C GLY A 100 -9.38 3.84 18.93
N PRO A 101 -10.23 4.83 18.59
CA PRO A 101 -10.62 5.06 17.20
C PRO A 101 -9.39 5.35 16.33
N PRO A 102 -9.46 5.09 15.01
CA PRO A 102 -8.34 5.29 14.11
C PRO A 102 -7.88 6.75 14.17
N GLY A 103 -6.58 6.95 14.42
CA GLY A 103 -5.98 8.27 14.43
C GLY A 103 -6.00 8.94 13.06
N GLU A 104 -5.70 10.24 13.01
CA GLU A 104 -5.72 11.04 11.78
C GLU A 104 -4.83 10.44 10.68
N GLU A 105 -3.64 9.96 11.02
CA GLU A 105 -2.71 9.32 10.08
C GLU A 105 -3.28 8.02 9.48
N ALA A 106 -3.94 7.19 10.30
CA ALA A 106 -4.57 5.95 9.84
C ALA A 106 -5.76 6.23 8.90
N GLN A 107 -6.56 7.26 9.23
CA GLN A 107 -7.66 7.70 8.38
C GLN A 107 -7.16 8.29 7.06
N ALA A 108 -6.13 9.14 7.10
CA ALA A 108 -5.50 9.71 5.91
C ALA A 108 -4.90 8.62 5.02
N ALA A 109 -4.23 7.63 5.59
CA ALA A 109 -3.71 6.48 4.86
C ALA A 109 -4.83 5.64 4.23
N SER A 110 -5.92 5.39 4.96
CA SER A 110 -7.10 4.68 4.44
C SER A 110 -7.71 5.40 3.24
N GLN A 111 -7.91 6.71 3.35
CA GLN A 111 -8.43 7.53 2.26
C GLN A 111 -7.47 7.57 1.08
N PHE A 112 -6.16 7.73 1.32
CA PHE A 112 -5.15 7.72 0.28
C PHE A 112 -5.17 6.40 -0.51
N ILE A 113 -5.26 5.26 0.18
CA ILE A 113 -5.35 3.96 -0.49
C ILE A 113 -6.67 3.83 -1.27
N ALA A 114 -7.79 4.32 -0.74
CA ALA A 114 -9.05 4.36 -1.48
C ALA A 114 -8.94 5.19 -2.77
N ASP A 115 -8.33 6.38 -2.68
CA ASP A 115 -8.08 7.24 -3.84
C ASP A 115 -7.14 6.56 -4.85
N VAL A 116 -6.13 5.83 -4.38
CA VAL A 116 -5.24 5.06 -5.25
C VAL A 116 -6.01 3.98 -5.99
N ILE A 117 -6.88 3.22 -5.32
CA ILE A 117 -7.69 2.17 -5.96
C ILE A 117 -8.61 2.77 -7.03
N GLU A 118 -9.27 3.89 -6.73
CA GLU A 118 -10.17 4.57 -7.67
C GLU A 118 -9.41 5.11 -8.89
N ASN A 119 -8.32 5.85 -8.67
CA ASN A 119 -7.55 6.50 -9.73
C ASN A 119 -6.80 5.49 -10.62
N SER A 120 -6.29 4.42 -10.02
CA SER A 120 -5.51 3.43 -10.77
C SER A 120 -6.37 2.38 -11.47
N GLN A 121 -7.65 2.23 -11.12
CA GLN A 121 -8.54 1.22 -11.68
C GLN A 121 -7.90 -0.19 -11.67
N ILE A 122 -7.33 -0.57 -10.51
CA ILE A 122 -6.63 -1.86 -10.31
C ILE A 122 -7.47 -3.03 -10.81
N ILE A 123 -8.76 -3.01 -10.45
CA ILE A 123 -9.78 -4.00 -10.77
C ILE A 123 -10.96 -3.24 -11.41
N ALA A 124 -11.54 -3.79 -12.46
CA ALA A 124 -12.79 -3.26 -12.96
C ALA A 124 -13.91 -3.69 -12.01
N LYS A 125 -14.66 -2.72 -11.50
CA LYS A 125 -15.80 -2.97 -10.60
C LYS A 125 -16.88 -3.83 -11.25
N GLU A 126 -16.93 -3.83 -12.58
CA GLU A 126 -17.78 -4.70 -13.41
C GLU A 126 -17.45 -6.18 -13.24
N ASP A 127 -16.15 -6.53 -13.14
CA ASP A 127 -15.68 -7.92 -12.99
C ASP A 127 -16.07 -8.51 -11.61
N LEU A 128 -16.47 -7.65 -10.66
CA LEU A 128 -16.95 -8.02 -9.33
C LEU A 128 -18.47 -8.15 -9.26
N CYS A 129 -19.21 -7.74 -10.30
CA CYS A 129 -20.67 -7.91 -10.34
C CYS A 129 -21.02 -9.34 -10.77
N ILE A 130 -21.89 -10.00 -10.00
CA ILE A 130 -22.36 -11.36 -10.32
C ILE A 130 -23.70 -11.25 -11.06
N ALA A 131 -24.63 -10.47 -10.51
CA ALA A 131 -25.88 -10.13 -11.16
C ALA A 131 -26.25 -8.68 -10.89
N ASN A 132 -26.49 -7.96 -11.99
CA ASN A 132 -26.86 -6.55 -12.00
C ASN A 132 -28.01 -6.28 -11.03
N GLY A 133 -27.77 -5.42 -10.04
CA GLY A 133 -28.77 -4.97 -9.07
C GLY A 133 -29.19 -5.99 -8.02
N LYS A 134 -28.63 -7.21 -8.03
CA LYS A 134 -28.96 -8.25 -7.05
C LYS A 134 -27.77 -8.60 -6.17
N LEU A 135 -26.63 -8.93 -6.77
CA LEU A 135 -25.47 -9.47 -6.07
C LEU A 135 -24.17 -8.98 -6.71
N ALA A 136 -23.32 -8.40 -5.88
CA ALA A 136 -21.98 -7.99 -6.21
C ALA A 136 -21.01 -8.38 -5.10
N TRP A 137 -19.74 -8.54 -5.46
CA TRP A 137 -18.67 -8.76 -4.51
C TRP A 137 -18.27 -7.44 -3.83
N VAL A 138 -18.12 -7.52 -2.51
CA VAL A 138 -17.51 -6.50 -1.66
C VAL A 138 -16.19 -7.06 -1.15
N LEU A 139 -15.09 -6.43 -1.51
CA LEU A 139 -13.76 -6.77 -1.02
C LEU A 139 -13.37 -5.84 0.11
N TYR A 140 -13.34 -6.37 1.33
CA TYR A 140 -12.76 -5.68 2.48
C TYR A 140 -11.26 -5.95 2.49
N CYS A 141 -10.46 -4.89 2.39
CA CYS A 141 -9.01 -4.97 2.41
C CYS A 141 -8.52 -4.34 3.71
N ASP A 142 -8.28 -5.17 4.72
CA ASP A 142 -7.77 -4.73 6.01
C ASP A 142 -6.25 -4.74 5.99
N ILE A 143 -5.65 -3.58 6.19
CA ILE A 143 -4.21 -3.36 6.19
C ILE A 143 -3.82 -2.97 7.61
N ILE A 144 -3.05 -3.82 8.28
CA ILE A 144 -2.62 -3.62 9.65
C ILE A 144 -1.11 -3.44 9.66
N CYS A 145 -0.65 -2.30 10.16
CA CYS A 145 0.76 -2.11 10.46
C CYS A 145 1.09 -2.88 11.74
N LEU A 146 2.19 -3.64 11.75
CA LEU A 146 2.69 -4.35 12.93
C LEU A 146 3.83 -3.60 13.59
N ASP A 147 4.73 -3.04 12.78
CA ASP A 147 5.91 -2.30 13.21
C ASP A 147 6.03 -1.07 12.32
N TYR A 148 6.14 0.11 12.92
CA TYR A 148 6.14 1.40 12.21
C TYR A 148 7.54 2.03 12.30
N ASP A 149 8.22 2.09 11.17
CA ASP A 149 9.54 2.71 11.01
C ASP A 149 9.56 3.65 9.79
N GLY A 150 8.42 4.31 9.50
CA GLY A 150 8.22 5.24 8.39
C GLY A 150 7.76 4.58 7.08
N ASN A 151 7.38 5.41 6.10
CA ASN A 151 6.92 4.99 4.78
C ASN A 151 5.74 3.99 4.77
N ILE A 152 4.73 4.26 5.62
CA ILE A 152 3.54 3.42 5.75
C ILE A 152 2.70 3.37 4.47
N LEU A 153 2.68 4.46 3.69
CA LEU A 153 1.87 4.56 2.47
C LEU A 153 2.36 3.59 1.39
N ASP A 154 3.67 3.54 1.17
CA ASP A 154 4.26 2.61 0.19
C ASP A 154 4.10 1.16 0.66
N ALA A 155 4.33 0.91 1.95
CA ALA A 155 4.16 -0.41 2.55
C ALA A 155 2.73 -0.93 2.39
N SER A 156 1.75 -0.06 2.64
CA SER A 156 0.31 -0.38 2.55
C SER A 156 -0.12 -0.61 1.10
N ALA A 157 0.27 0.27 0.16
CA ALA A 157 -0.03 0.08 -1.25
C ALA A 157 0.58 -1.22 -1.79
N PHE A 158 1.81 -1.53 -1.36
CA PHE A 158 2.50 -2.74 -1.78
C PHE A 158 1.88 -4.00 -1.19
N ALA A 159 1.51 -3.98 0.10
CA ALA A 159 0.81 -5.08 0.75
C ALA A 159 -0.57 -5.33 0.13
N LEU A 160 -1.32 -4.28 -0.18
CA LEU A 160 -2.60 -4.36 -0.87
C LEU A 160 -2.46 -5.03 -2.24
N LEU A 161 -1.53 -4.56 -3.07
CA LEU A 161 -1.29 -5.16 -4.39
C LEU A 161 -0.93 -6.64 -4.30
N ALA A 162 -0.03 -6.97 -3.36
CA ALA A 162 0.41 -8.33 -3.12
C ALA A 162 -0.74 -9.23 -2.65
N ALA A 163 -1.61 -8.71 -1.77
CA ALA A 163 -2.76 -9.44 -1.26
C ALA A 163 -3.83 -9.64 -2.35
N LEU A 164 -4.19 -8.59 -3.10
CA LEU A 164 -5.15 -8.66 -4.20
C LEU A 164 -4.72 -9.68 -5.27
N LYS A 165 -3.41 -9.78 -5.57
CA LYS A 165 -2.86 -10.78 -6.50
C LYS A 165 -3.07 -12.22 -6.05
N ASN A 166 -3.21 -12.44 -4.75
CA ASN A 166 -3.40 -13.76 -4.15
C ASN A 166 -4.88 -14.10 -3.93
N VAL A 167 -5.79 -13.13 -4.10
CA VAL A 167 -7.23 -13.36 -3.89
C VAL A 167 -7.77 -14.39 -4.87
N GLN A 168 -8.42 -15.40 -4.31
CA GLN A 168 -9.10 -16.46 -5.05
C GLN A 168 -10.56 -16.53 -4.63
N LEU A 169 -11.44 -15.94 -5.44
CA LEU A 169 -12.87 -15.88 -5.16
C LEU A 169 -13.57 -17.18 -5.59
N PRO A 170 -14.48 -17.73 -4.79
CA PRO A 170 -15.31 -18.84 -5.23
C PRO A 170 -16.27 -18.40 -6.35
N SER A 171 -16.56 -19.29 -7.30
CA SER A 171 -17.58 -19.04 -8.31
C SER A 171 -18.96 -19.03 -7.64
N VAL A 172 -19.77 -18.00 -7.93
CA VAL A 172 -21.14 -17.89 -7.43
C VAL A 172 -22.09 -17.99 -8.61
N THR A 173 -23.01 -18.95 -8.52
CA THR A 173 -24.09 -19.12 -9.49
C THR A 173 -25.40 -18.77 -8.81
N ILE A 174 -26.20 -17.94 -9.46
CA ILE A 174 -27.52 -17.56 -8.97
C ILE A 174 -28.54 -18.46 -9.66
N ASN A 175 -29.28 -19.23 -8.88
CA ASN A 175 -30.41 -19.99 -9.41
C ASN A 175 -31.60 -19.04 -9.59
N GLU A 176 -32.02 -18.83 -10.83
CA GLU A 176 -33.06 -17.87 -11.21
C GLU A 176 -34.46 -18.22 -10.64
N GLU A 177 -34.71 -19.49 -10.27
CA GLU A 177 -35.99 -19.95 -9.72
C GLU A 177 -36.13 -19.79 -8.20
N THR A 178 -35.03 -19.82 -7.44
CA THR A 178 -35.06 -19.77 -5.96
C THR A 178 -34.49 -18.48 -5.39
N GLY A 179 -33.79 -17.68 -6.19
CA GLY A 179 -33.09 -16.48 -5.72
C GLY A 179 -31.94 -16.76 -4.75
N LEU A 180 -31.58 -18.04 -4.56
CA LEU A 180 -30.50 -18.46 -3.68
C LEU A 180 -29.18 -18.46 -4.46
N SER A 181 -28.18 -17.80 -3.90
CA SER A 181 -26.80 -17.84 -4.39
C SER A 181 -26.15 -19.14 -3.93
N GLU A 182 -25.90 -20.06 -4.87
CA GLU A 182 -25.07 -21.23 -4.58
C GLU A 182 -23.60 -20.85 -4.79
N VAL A 183 -22.86 -20.83 -3.68
CA VAL A 183 -21.42 -20.59 -3.70
C VAL A 183 -20.72 -21.93 -3.96
N ASN A 184 -20.19 -22.09 -5.17
CA ASN A 184 -19.39 -23.26 -5.51
C ASN A 184 -17.97 -23.09 -4.95
N LEU A 185 -17.76 -23.54 -3.71
CA LEU A 185 -16.47 -23.46 -3.00
C LEU A 185 -15.33 -24.24 -3.68
N LYS A 186 -15.65 -25.13 -4.62
CA LYS A 186 -14.69 -25.99 -5.33
C LYS A 186 -14.02 -25.28 -6.52
N GLN A 187 -14.68 -24.33 -7.15
CA GLN A 187 -14.10 -23.52 -8.23
C GLN A 187 -13.72 -22.17 -7.66
N LYS A 188 -12.41 -21.91 -7.61
CA LYS A 188 -11.87 -20.61 -7.21
C LYS A 188 -11.23 -19.93 -8.40
N ASN A 189 -11.74 -18.76 -8.75
CA ASN A 189 -11.22 -17.94 -9.82
C ASN A 189 -10.29 -16.88 -9.23
N PRO A 190 -9.05 -16.76 -9.75
CA PRO A 190 -8.16 -15.68 -9.34
C PRO A 190 -8.71 -14.34 -9.82
N LEU A 191 -8.54 -13.31 -9.01
CA LEU A 191 -8.96 -11.96 -9.37
C LEU A 191 -8.12 -11.42 -10.54
N ILE A 192 -8.78 -10.88 -11.56
CA ILE A 192 -8.11 -10.27 -12.70
C ILE A 192 -7.75 -8.83 -12.32
N ILE A 193 -6.45 -8.57 -12.20
CA ILE A 193 -5.92 -7.25 -11.91
C ILE A 193 -5.31 -6.70 -13.20
N ARG A 194 -5.84 -5.56 -13.65
CA ARG A 194 -5.45 -4.91 -14.92
C ARG A 194 -4.18 -4.09 -14.77
N LYS A 195 -4.06 -3.37 -13.64
CA LYS A 195 -3.01 -2.38 -13.39
C LYS A 195 -2.33 -2.60 -12.05
N TYR A 196 -1.12 -2.08 -11.90
CA TYR A 196 -0.26 -2.30 -10.72
C TYR A 196 0.26 -0.95 -10.20
N PRO A 197 -0.55 -0.14 -9.51
CA PRO A 197 -0.07 1.11 -8.93
C PRO A 197 0.94 0.87 -7.81
N VAL A 198 2.17 1.36 -7.97
CA VAL A 198 3.16 1.37 -6.86
C VAL A 198 3.27 2.79 -6.34
N ALA A 199 3.10 2.94 -5.03
CA ALA A 199 3.36 4.20 -4.33
C ALA A 199 4.84 4.29 -3.97
N THR A 200 5.38 5.49 -4.08
CA THR A 200 6.76 5.84 -3.73
C THR A 200 6.77 7.15 -2.97
N SER A 201 7.23 7.12 -1.73
CA SER A 201 7.24 8.27 -0.83
C SER A 201 8.62 8.92 -0.75
N PHE A 202 8.60 10.24 -0.76
CA PHE A 202 9.75 11.13 -0.74
C PHE A 202 9.60 12.11 0.42
N ALA A 203 10.67 12.30 1.19
CA ALA A 203 10.76 13.35 2.20
C ALA A 203 11.64 14.50 1.69
N ILE A 204 11.19 15.73 1.95
CA ILE A 204 11.88 16.96 1.56
C ILE A 204 12.51 17.57 2.81
N PHE A 205 13.82 17.82 2.73
CA PHE A 205 14.60 18.48 3.76
C PHE A 205 15.13 19.83 3.26
N ASP A 206 14.96 20.87 4.09
CA ASP A 206 15.46 22.23 3.86
C ASP A 206 15.23 22.74 2.42
N ASP A 207 14.04 22.48 1.87
CA ASP A 207 13.58 22.83 0.51
C ASP A 207 14.44 22.33 -0.66
N THR A 208 15.57 21.70 -0.37
CA THR A 208 16.66 21.43 -1.31
C THR A 208 16.84 19.94 -1.53
N LEU A 209 16.87 19.18 -0.45
CA LEU A 209 17.22 17.77 -0.46
C LEU A 209 15.97 16.88 -0.49
N LEU A 210 16.05 15.83 -1.31
CA LEU A 210 15.01 14.82 -1.49
C LEU A 210 15.56 13.48 -1.04
N ILE A 211 14.90 12.87 -0.06
CA ILE A 211 15.18 11.52 0.42
C ILE A 211 14.07 10.61 -0.04
N VAL A 212 14.45 9.43 -0.48
CA VAL A 212 13.52 8.36 -0.88
C VAL A 212 13.36 7.38 0.29
N ASP A 213 12.14 6.89 0.50
CA ASP A 213 11.82 5.93 1.57
C ASP A 213 12.31 6.44 2.95
N PRO A 214 11.68 7.50 3.47
CA PRO A 214 12.07 8.09 4.73
C PRO A 214 11.77 7.17 5.93
N THR A 215 12.64 7.23 6.94
CA THR A 215 12.37 6.56 8.23
C THR A 215 11.40 7.37 9.08
N ALA A 216 10.84 6.78 10.13
CA ALA A 216 9.92 7.50 11.03
C ALA A 216 10.56 8.77 11.64
N GLU A 217 11.86 8.72 11.97
CA GLU A 217 12.60 9.89 12.45
C GLU A 217 12.76 10.94 11.34
N GLU A 218 13.05 10.52 10.10
CA GLU A 218 13.20 11.45 8.99
C GLU A 218 11.87 12.08 8.59
N GLU A 219 10.76 11.35 8.63
CA GLU A 219 9.42 11.91 8.34
C GLU A 219 9.03 12.99 9.35
N GLU A 220 9.37 12.82 10.63
CA GLU A 220 9.09 13.81 11.67
C GLU A 220 9.95 15.07 11.54
N LEU A 221 11.18 14.92 11.06
CA LEU A 221 12.11 16.03 10.85
C LEU A 221 11.95 16.69 9.47
N ALA A 222 11.21 16.05 8.56
CA ALA A 222 11.03 16.54 7.21
C ALA A 222 10.17 17.81 7.17
N THR A 223 10.51 18.71 6.25
CA THR A 223 9.74 19.94 5.99
C THR A 223 8.49 19.68 5.13
N GLY A 224 8.42 18.52 4.50
CA GLY A 224 7.30 18.09 3.68
C GLY A 224 7.51 16.68 3.15
N THR A 225 6.40 16.00 2.87
CA THR A 225 6.38 14.66 2.28
C THR A 225 5.61 14.69 0.97
N VAL A 226 6.03 13.85 0.02
CA VAL A 226 5.38 13.71 -1.28
C VAL A 226 5.35 12.23 -1.62
N THR A 227 4.17 11.69 -1.85
CA THR A 227 3.98 10.31 -2.32
C THR A 227 3.50 10.34 -3.75
N VAL A 228 4.22 9.65 -4.62
CA VAL A 228 3.95 9.56 -6.06
C VAL A 228 3.53 8.12 -6.37
N VAL A 229 2.38 7.97 -7.01
CA VAL A 229 1.85 6.67 -7.42
C VAL A 229 1.95 6.54 -8.93
N THR A 230 2.65 5.51 -9.39
CA THR A 230 2.86 5.23 -10.81
C THR A 230 2.29 3.87 -11.23
N ASP A 231 1.71 3.82 -12.42
CA ASP A 231 1.22 2.60 -13.08
C ASP A 231 2.34 1.86 -13.83
N ASP A 232 2.01 0.67 -14.34
CA ASP A 232 2.87 -0.21 -15.16
C ASP A 232 3.44 0.51 -16.39
N GLU A 233 2.60 1.32 -17.04
CA GLU A 233 2.95 2.10 -18.22
C GLU A 233 3.78 3.35 -17.90
N GLY A 234 4.21 3.53 -16.64
CA GLY A 234 4.93 4.72 -16.17
C GLY A 234 4.08 5.98 -16.11
N ARG A 235 2.75 5.83 -16.17
CA ARG A 235 1.80 6.93 -16.01
C ARG A 235 1.64 7.28 -14.54
N LEU A 236 1.48 8.58 -14.29
CA LEU A 236 1.16 9.11 -12.98
C LEU A 236 -0.32 8.84 -12.65
N CYS A 237 -0.59 8.08 -11.59
CA CYS A 237 -1.95 7.83 -11.10
C CYS A 237 -2.38 8.95 -10.14
N SER A 238 -1.56 9.21 -9.12
CA SER A 238 -1.85 10.23 -8.11
C SER A 238 -0.55 10.78 -7.51
N VAL A 239 -0.63 12.03 -7.06
CA VAL A 239 0.41 12.68 -6.25
C VAL A 239 -0.26 13.14 -4.97
N HIS A 240 0.24 12.68 -3.84
CA HIS A 240 -0.23 13.08 -2.53
C HIS A 240 0.85 13.91 -1.85
N LYS A 241 0.52 15.18 -1.56
CA LYS A 241 1.38 16.10 -0.83
C LYS A 241 0.54 16.71 0.30
N PRO A 242 0.61 16.16 1.53
CA PRO A 242 -0.24 16.60 2.64
C PRO A 242 0.14 17.97 3.21
N GLY A 243 1.13 18.66 2.63
CA GLY A 243 1.52 20.01 3.04
C GLY A 243 3.03 20.22 2.92
N GLY A 244 3.53 21.23 3.63
CA GLY A 244 4.97 21.49 3.74
C GLY A 244 5.57 22.35 2.62
N SER A 245 6.89 22.29 2.52
CA SER A 245 7.72 23.12 1.65
C SER A 245 7.31 23.13 0.16
N PRO A 246 7.57 24.25 -0.56
CA PRO A 246 7.28 24.35 -1.99
C PRO A 246 8.21 23.42 -2.78
N LEU A 247 7.65 22.68 -3.73
CA LEU A 247 8.40 21.80 -4.61
C LEU A 247 8.50 22.40 -6.02
N THR A 248 9.71 22.57 -6.52
CA THR A 248 9.94 23.00 -7.91
C THR A 248 9.49 21.91 -8.89
N GLY A 249 8.91 22.30 -10.04
CA GLY A 249 8.50 21.33 -11.07
C GLY A 249 9.62 20.39 -11.54
N ALA A 250 10.86 20.87 -11.62
CA ALA A 250 12.02 20.04 -11.97
C ALA A 250 12.26 18.92 -10.95
N LYS A 251 12.06 19.19 -9.65
CA LYS A 251 12.20 18.20 -8.59
C LYS A 251 11.08 17.17 -8.61
N LEU A 252 9.86 17.62 -8.90
CA LEU A 252 8.73 16.71 -9.09
C LEU A 252 9.00 15.73 -10.26
N GLN A 253 9.59 16.20 -11.36
CA GLN A 253 9.98 15.34 -12.49
C GLN A 253 11.07 14.32 -12.10
N ASP A 254 12.04 14.72 -11.27
CA ASP A 254 13.04 13.80 -10.72
C ASP A 254 12.38 12.72 -9.84
N CYS A 255 11.46 13.13 -8.94
CA CYS A 255 10.67 12.19 -8.12
C CYS A 255 9.89 11.19 -8.99
N ILE A 256 9.24 11.65 -10.06
CA ILE A 256 8.49 10.78 -10.98
C ILE A 256 9.43 9.79 -11.68
N THR A 257 10.60 10.25 -12.13
CA THR A 257 11.59 9.39 -12.82
C THR A 257 12.12 8.31 -11.87
N ARG A 258 12.40 8.67 -10.62
CA ARG A 258 12.81 7.72 -9.57
C ARG A 258 11.69 6.76 -9.21
N ALA A 259 10.46 7.23 -9.10
CA ALA A 259 9.28 6.40 -8.86
C ALA A 259 9.09 5.34 -9.97
N ILE A 260 9.23 5.72 -11.24
CA ILE A 260 9.15 4.78 -12.37
C ILE A 260 10.26 3.71 -12.29
N THR A 261 11.47 4.10 -11.89
CA THR A 261 12.59 3.15 -11.74
C THR A 261 12.29 2.15 -10.63
N ARG A 262 11.82 2.64 -9.48
CA ARG A 262 11.42 1.80 -8.35
C ARG A 262 10.26 0.88 -8.69
N HIS A 263 9.24 1.41 -9.37
CA HIS A 263 8.07 0.64 -9.79
C HIS A 263 8.49 -0.63 -10.55
N LYS A 264 9.47 -0.52 -11.46
CA LYS A 264 10.00 -1.68 -12.21
C LYS A 264 10.68 -2.72 -11.31
N GLU A 265 11.39 -2.30 -10.26
CA GLU A 265 12.02 -3.21 -9.30
C GLU A 265 10.96 -3.94 -8.46
N VAL A 266 10.01 -3.19 -7.92
CA VAL A 266 8.91 -3.70 -7.08
C VAL A 266 8.06 -4.69 -7.87
N LYS A 267 7.74 -4.37 -9.13
CA LYS A 267 7.01 -5.28 -10.03
C LYS A 267 7.77 -6.60 -10.25
N LYS A 268 9.08 -6.53 -10.51
CA LYS A 268 9.93 -7.73 -10.65
C LYS A 268 9.94 -8.57 -9.36
N LEU A 269 9.91 -7.94 -8.19
CA LEU A 269 9.82 -8.65 -6.91
C LEU A 269 8.48 -9.37 -6.76
N ILE A 270 7.36 -8.71 -7.04
CA ILE A 270 6.02 -9.34 -7.02
C ILE A 270 5.99 -10.55 -7.96
N ASP A 271 6.45 -10.38 -9.20
CA ASP A 271 6.41 -11.44 -10.20
C ASP A 271 7.25 -12.65 -9.79
N LYS A 272 8.41 -12.43 -9.14
CA LYS A 272 9.25 -13.50 -8.59
C LYS A 272 8.53 -14.25 -7.47
N VAL A 273 7.92 -13.51 -6.54
CA VAL A 273 7.23 -14.11 -5.39
C VAL A 273 6.01 -14.90 -5.87
N ILE A 274 5.21 -14.37 -6.79
CA ILE A 274 4.06 -15.10 -7.37
C ILE A 274 4.51 -16.39 -8.08
N LYS A 275 5.61 -16.35 -8.84
CA LYS A 275 6.18 -17.53 -9.50
C LYS A 275 6.66 -18.59 -8.49
N SER A 276 7.18 -18.18 -7.34
CA SER A 276 7.57 -19.14 -6.29
C SER A 276 6.38 -19.80 -5.59
N ILE A 277 5.22 -19.14 -5.57
CA ILE A 277 4.03 -19.58 -4.82
C ILE A 277 3.12 -20.46 -5.66
N LYS A 278 3.02 -20.23 -6.98
CA LYS A 278 2.27 -21.13 -7.85
C LYS A 278 3.04 -22.46 -7.96
N PRO A 279 2.56 -23.57 -7.39
CA PRO A 279 3.20 -24.86 -7.63
C PRO A 279 3.10 -25.15 -9.15
N LYS A 280 4.20 -25.68 -9.71
CA LYS A 280 4.22 -26.23 -11.07
C LYS A 280 3.23 -27.36 -11.22
#